data_AF-A0A439RF31-F1
#
_entry.id   AF-A0A439RF31-F1
#
_cell.length_a   1.000
_cell.length_b   1.000
_cell.length_c   1.000
_cell.angle_alpha   90.00
_cell.angle_beta   90.00
_cell.angle_gamma   90.00
#
_symmetry.space_group_name_H-M   'P 1'
#
loop_
_entity.id
_entity.type
_entity.pdbx_description
1 polymer ?
#
loop_
_entity_poly.entity_id
_entity_poly.type
_entity_poly.pdbx_seq_one_letter_code
_entity_poly.pdbx_strand_id
1 'polypeptide(L)' 'MSRPALFSPPIDEFTFLVEMWTADDARVERVLAGAQHIRMARAAYDAAADIYSDRRIRLRHGARVITSNCDD' A
#
# COMPACT_ATOMS: atom_id res chain seq x y z
N MET A 1 -1.19 -28.60 4.00
CA MET A 1 -0.35 -27.53 4.59
C MET A 1 -1.13 -26.22 4.50
N SER A 2 -1.77 -25.79 5.59
CA SER A 2 -2.53 -24.54 5.61
C SER A 2 -1.55 -23.37 5.69
N ARG A 3 -1.59 -22.46 4.71
CA ARG A 3 -0.84 -21.20 4.74
C ARG A 3 -1.25 -20.44 6.02
N PRO A 4 -0.30 -19.90 6.81
CA PRO A 4 -0.69 -19.01 7.89
C PRO A 4 -1.48 -17.87 7.27
N ALA A 5 -2.68 -17.60 7.81
CA ALA A 5 -3.39 -16.38 7.50
C ALA A 5 -2.44 -15.24 7.88
N LEU A 6 -1.92 -14.54 6.87
CA LEU A 6 -1.21 -13.28 7.07
C LEU A 6 -2.16 -12.43 7.90
N PHE A 7 -1.79 -12.18 9.16
CA PHE A 7 -2.49 -11.25 10.04
C PHE A 7 -2.71 -9.98 9.23
N SER A 8 -3.91 -9.77 8.74
CA SER A 8 -4.36 -8.48 8.26
C SER A 8 -4.93 -7.85 9.52
N PRO A 9 -4.16 -7.03 10.27
CA PRO A 9 -4.75 -6.31 11.39
C PRO A 9 -5.97 -5.53 10.86
N PRO A 10 -7.00 -5.32 11.69
CA PRO A 10 -8.12 -4.48 11.31
C PRO A 10 -7.53 -3.15 10.86
N ILE A 11 -7.75 -2.82 9.59
CA ILE A 11 -7.32 -1.56 9.01
C ILE A 11 -8.16 -0.50 9.71
N ASP A 12 -7.58 0.12 10.73
CA ASP A 12 -8.15 1.30 11.36
C ASP A 12 -8.28 2.36 10.27
N GLU A 13 -9.43 3.04 10.19
CA GLU A 13 -9.76 4.06 9.20
C GLU A 13 -8.73 5.20 9.18
N PHE A 14 -7.96 5.35 10.26
CA PHE A 14 -6.87 6.32 10.40
C PHE A 14 -5.49 5.81 9.94
N THR A 15 -5.40 4.59 9.41
CA THR A 15 -4.12 3.99 9.00
C THR A 15 -3.69 4.48 7.62
N PHE A 16 -2.41 4.85 7.49
CA PHE A 16 -1.77 5.03 6.20
C PHE A 16 -1.47 3.67 5.58
N LEU A 17 -1.95 3.43 4.38
CA LEU A 17 -1.80 2.17 3.67
C LEU A 17 -0.88 2.33 2.47
N VAL A 18 0.06 1.39 2.34
CA VAL A 18 0.81 1.20 1.11
C VAL A 18 0.15 0.06 0.36
N GLU A 19 -0.41 0.36 -0.81
CA GLU A 19 -1.23 -0.54 -1.59
C GLU A 19 -0.58 -0.79 -2.95
N MET A 20 -0.65 -2.04 -3.40
CA MET A 20 -0.38 -2.45 -4.76
C MET A 20 -1.71 -2.56 -5.51
N TRP A 21 -1.82 -1.83 -6.61
CA TRP A 21 -2.99 -1.77 -7.47
C TRP A 21 -2.80 -2.65 -8.69
N THR A 22 -3.92 -3.12 -9.25
CA THR A 22 -3.92 -3.83 -10.52
C THR A 22 -3.40 -2.94 -11.65
N ALA A 23 -2.86 -3.54 -12.71
CA ALA A 23 -2.25 -2.78 -13.81
C ALA A 23 -3.25 -1.82 -14.53
N ASP A 24 -4.53 -2.17 -14.51
CA ASP A 24 -5.66 -1.38 -15.03
C ASP A 24 -6.18 -0.31 -14.05
N ASP A 25 -5.56 -0.17 -12.88
CA ASP A 25 -5.92 0.76 -11.82
C ASP A 25 -7.34 0.57 -11.23
N ALA A 26 -8.00 -0.55 -11.51
CA ALA A 26 -9.39 -0.77 -11.12
C ALA A 26 -9.57 -1.09 -9.64
N ARG A 27 -8.59 -1.79 -9.02
CA ARG A 27 -8.69 -2.24 -7.63
C ARG A 27 -7.34 -2.46 -6.97
N VAL A 28 -7.35 -2.51 -5.64
CA VAL A 28 -6.22 -2.97 -4.83
C VAL A 28 -6.03 -4.47 -5.03
N GLU A 29 -4.85 -4.88 -5.50
CA GLU A 29 -4.42 -6.28 -5.56
C GLU A 29 -3.95 -6.77 -4.19
N ARG A 30 -3.19 -5.93 -3.47
CA ARG A 30 -2.63 -6.26 -2.15
C ARG A 30 -2.32 -5.01 -1.32
N VAL A 31 -2.58 -5.06 -0.01
CA VAL A 31 -2.01 -4.11 0.96
C VAL A 31 -0.63 -4.60 1.38
N LEU A 32 0.42 -3.82 1.13
CA LEU A 32 1.82 -4.15 1.41
C LEU A 32 2.23 -3.75 2.82
N ALA A 33 1.73 -2.62 3.32
CA ALA A 33 2.03 -2.14 4.66
C ALA A 33 0.89 -1.25 5.19
N GLY A 34 0.79 -1.16 6.52
CA GLY A 34 -0.06 -0.22 7.23
C GLY A 34 0.72 0.45 8.35
N ALA A 35 0.57 1.76 8.53
CA ALA A 35 1.21 2.51 9.60
C ALA A 35 0.31 3.63 10.13
N GLN A 36 0.40 3.92 11.43
CA GLN A 36 -0.35 5.03 12.04
C GLN A 36 0.28 6.41 11.77
N HIS A 37 1.53 6.45 11.32
CA HIS A 37 2.26 7.70 11.10
C HIS A 37 2.79 7.81 9.68
N ILE A 38 2.60 9.00 9.08
CA ILE A 38 2.97 9.27 7.70
C ILE A 38 4.45 9.01 7.39
N ARG A 39 5.37 9.30 8.32
CA ARG A 39 6.81 9.08 8.09
C ARG A 39 7.15 7.60 7.89
N MET A 40 6.52 6.72 8.68
CA MET A 40 6.72 5.28 8.57
C MET A 40 6.07 4.74 7.29
N ALA A 41 4.87 5.23 6.98
CA ALA A 41 4.17 4.86 5.75
C ALA A 41 4.94 5.29 4.50
N ARG A 42 5.58 6.46 4.53
CA ARG A 42 6.41 6.96 3.43
C ARG A 42 7.67 6.09 3.23
N ALA A 43 8.38 5.76 4.30
CA ALA A 43 9.52 4.86 4.21
C ALA A 43 9.13 3.48 3.65
N ALA A 44 7.99 2.94 4.06
CA ALA A 44 7.46 1.69 3.52
C ALA A 44 7.06 1.81 2.04
N TYR A 45 6.48 2.96 1.64
CA TYR A 45 6.15 3.25 0.25
C TYR A 45 7.40 3.32 -0.62
N ASP A 46 8.43 4.07 -0.21
CA ASP A 46 9.66 4.24 -0.99
C ASP A 46 10.33 2.87 -1.21
N ALA A 47 10.44 2.05 -0.16
CA ALA A 47 10.95 0.68 -0.27
C ALA A 47 10.08 -0.23 -1.18
N ALA A 48 8.75 -0.10 -1.11
CA ALA A 48 7.85 -0.88 -1.95
C ALA A 48 7.94 -0.47 -3.43
N ALA A 49 8.07 0.83 -3.72
CA ALA A 49 8.23 1.34 -5.07
C ALA A 49 9.54 0.87 -5.71
N ASP A 50 10.61 0.76 -4.93
CA ASP A 50 11.89 0.21 -5.39
C ASP A 50 11.80 -1.29 -5.68
N ILE A 51 11.19 -2.07 -4.78
CA ILE A 51 11.06 -3.53 -4.92
C ILE A 51 10.11 -3.91 -6.07
N TYR A 52 9.01 -3.18 -6.21
CA TYR A 52 7.93 -3.43 -7.18
C TYR A 52 7.87 -2.33 -8.24
N SER A 53 9.00 -2.05 -8.86
CA SER A 53 9.15 -0.95 -9.84
C SER A 53 8.26 -1.10 -11.09
N ASP A 54 7.80 -2.32 -11.40
CA ASP A 54 6.86 -2.61 -12.49
C ASP A 54 5.38 -2.57 -12.06
N ARG A 55 5.10 -2.29 -10.78
CA ARG A 55 3.74 -2.30 -10.22
C ARG A 55 3.28 -0.90 -9.82
N ARG A 56 1.96 -0.74 -9.82
CA ARG A 56 1.28 0.46 -9.33
C ARG A 56 1.24 0.45 -7.81
N ILE A 57 2.09 1.25 -7.18
CA ILE A 57 2.16 1.42 -5.73
C ILE A 57 1.54 2.77 -5.37
N ARG A 58 0.69 2.77 -4.34
CA ARG A 58 0.02 3.96 -3.81
C ARG A 58 0.15 4.02 -2.31
N LEU A 59 0.53 5.18 -1.79
CA LEU A 59 0.38 5.51 -0.38
C LEU A 59 -0.94 6.27 -0.22
N ARG A 60 -1.84 5.73 0.62
CA ARG A 60 -3.19 6.28 0.84
C ARG A 60 -3.47 6.48 2.33
N HIS A 61 -4.39 7.40 2.60
CA HIS A 61 -5.01 7.58 3.90
C HIS A 61 -6.51 7.74 3.68
N GLY A 62 -7.28 6.71 4.06
CA GLY A 62 -8.68 6.57 3.68
C GLY A 62 -8.89 6.65 2.15
N ALA A 63 -9.73 7.58 1.71
CA ALA A 63 -10.03 7.79 0.30
C ALA A 63 -8.91 8.55 -0.47
N ARG A 64 -7.99 9.21 0.24
CA ARG A 64 -7.00 10.12 -0.35
C ARG A 64 -5.73 9.38 -0.77
N VAL A 65 -5.28 9.61 -2.00
CA VAL A 65 -3.93 9.26 -2.46
C VAL A 65 -2.95 10.36 -2.05
N ILE A 66 -1.87 9.98 -1.39
CA ILE A 66 -0.81 10.90 -0.93
C ILE A 66 0.33 10.92 -1.94
N THR A 67 0.71 9.77 -2.49
CA THR A 67 1.70 9.64 -3.56
C THR A 67 1.50 8.33 -4.31
N SER A 68 1.82 8.32 -5.60
CA SER A 68 1.92 7.12 -6.43
C SER A 68 3.19 7.16 -7.29
N ASN A 69 3.66 5.99 -7.70
CA ASN A 69 4.79 5.81 -8.62
C ASN A 69 4.35 5.66 -10.08
N CYS A 70 3.05 5.83 -10.35
CA CYS A 70 2.45 5.61 -11.67
C CYS A 70 1.63 6.79 -12.16
N ASP A 71 1.83 7.97 -11.57
CA ASP A 71 1.24 9.21 -12.06
C ASP A 71 2.04 9.68 -13.31
N ASP A 72 1.37 9.73 -14.46
CA ASP A 72 1.67 10.59 -15.62
C ASP A 72 0.87 11.89 -15.48
#